data_AF-A0AAU1RXN0-F1
#
_entry.id   AF-A0AAU1RXN0-F1
#
_cell.length_a   1.000
_cell.length_b   1.000
_cell.length_c   1.000
_cell.angle_alpha   90.00
_cell.angle_beta   90.00
_cell.angle_gamma   90.00
#
_symmetry.space_group_name_H-M   'P 1'
#
loop_
_entity.id
_entity.type
_entity.pdbx_description
1 polymer ?
#
loop_
_entity_poly.entity_id
_entity_poly.type
_entity_poly.pdbx_seq_one_letter_code
_entity_poly.pdbx_strand_id
1 'polypeptide(L)' 'MEAHPGDRLLTHGRTVGQHDRVAEIVEVLGDGGAPPYRVRADDGHEHLVSPGPDTVVQHTVVRHRGPETP' A
#
# COMPACT_ATOMS: atom_id res chain seq x y z
N MET A 1 -5.62 -11.27 0.63
CA MET A 1 -5.10 -9.90 0.76
C MET A 1 -5.94 -9.08 -0.19
N GLU A 2 -6.78 -8.20 0.33
CA GLU A 2 -7.62 -7.28 -0.44
C GLU A 2 -7.02 -5.89 -0.28
N ALA A 3 -6.91 -5.15 -1.37
CA ALA A 3 -6.34 -3.82 -1.39
C ALA A 3 -7.20 -2.91 -2.25
N HIS A 4 -7.22 -1.62 -1.93
CA HIS A 4 -7.98 -0.59 -2.63
C HIS A 4 -7.05 0.55 -3.09
N PRO A 5 -7.42 1.27 -4.15
CA PRO A 5 -6.73 2.50 -4.52
C PRO A 5 -6.78 3.51 -3.37
N GLY A 6 -5.62 4.05 -2.99
CA GLY A 6 -5.40 4.91 -1.81
C GLY A 6 -4.77 4.19 -0.62
N ASP A 7 -4.74 2.85 -0.60
CA ASP A 7 -4.01 2.10 0.42
C ASP A 7 -2.49 2.13 0.18
N ARG A 8 -1.71 1.77 1.19
CA ARG A 8 -0.24 1.72 1.06
C ARG A 8 0.26 0.29 1.16
N LEU A 9 1.09 -0.12 0.21
CA LEU A 9 1.85 -1.37 0.27
C LEU A 9 3.15 -1.13 1.02
N LEU A 10 3.32 -1.86 2.12
CA LEU A 10 4.56 -1.92 2.89
C LEU A 10 5.18 -3.30 2.66
N THR A 11 6.34 -3.32 2.02
CA THR A 11 7.13 -4.55 1.87
C THR A 11 8.27 -4.53 2.87
N HIS A 12 8.20 -5.44 3.86
CA HIS A 12 9.26 -5.59 4.85
C HIS A 12 10.48 -6.26 4.22
N GLY A 13 11.62 -5.57 4.23
CA GLY A 13 12.89 -6.19 3.87
C GLY A 13 13.27 -7.25 4.90
N ARG A 14 13.48 -8.49 4.47
CA ARG A 14 13.87 -9.61 5.36
C ARG A 14 15.29 -9.47 5.95
N THR A 15 15.99 -8.38 5.65
CA THR A 15 17.42 -8.18 5.96
C THR A 15 17.64 -6.79 6.52
N VAL A 16 18.37 -6.70 7.63
CA VAL A 16 18.77 -5.44 8.26
C VAL A 16 19.54 -4.59 7.23
N GLY A 17 19.01 -3.41 6.90
CA GLY A 17 19.58 -2.49 5.90
C GLY A 17 18.80 -2.39 4.58
N GLN A 18 17.83 -3.27 4.32
CA GLN A 18 16.84 -3.00 3.27
C GLN A 18 15.77 -2.08 3.81
N HIS A 19 15.78 -0.83 3.35
CA HIS A 19 14.76 0.15 3.68
C HIS A 19 13.37 -0.39 3.33
N ASP A 20 12.44 -0.18 4.26
CA ASP A 20 11.03 -0.46 4.08
C ASP A 20 10.56 0.21 2.80
N ARG A 21 10.06 -0.57 1.84
CA ARG A 21 9.50 0.02 0.61
C ARG A 21 8.03 0.27 0.85
N VAL A 22 7.69 1.55 0.92
CA VAL A 22 6.31 2.03 0.95
C VAL A 22 5.95 2.57 -0.42
N ALA A 23 4.84 2.10 -0.97
CA ALA A 23 4.27 2.63 -2.20
C ALA A 23 2.75 2.75 -2.05
N GLU A 24 2.16 3.78 -2.62
CA GLU A 24 0.71 3.99 -2.59
C GLU A 24 0.06 3.23 -3.73
N ILE A 25 -1.00 2.47 -3.48
CA ILE A 25 -1.79 1.79 -4.49
C ILE A 25 -2.60 2.86 -5.23
N VAL A 26 -2.28 3.07 -6.50
CA VAL A 26 -3.06 3.98 -7.35
C VAL A 26 -4.15 3.25 -8.10
N GLU A 27 -3.97 1.95 -8.36
CA GLU A 27 -4.96 1.13 -9.05
C GLU A 27 -4.79 -0.35 -8.69
N VAL A 28 -5.89 -1.07 -8.64
CA VAL A 28 -5.93 -2.52 -8.39
C VAL A 28 -6.34 -3.19 -9.70
N LEU A 29 -5.47 -4.01 -10.26
CA LEU A 29 -5.74 -4.68 -11.54
C LEU A 29 -6.32 -6.08 -11.37
N GLY A 30 -6.12 -6.72 -10.21
CA GLY A 30 -6.72 -8.02 -9.94
C GLY A 30 -8.16 -7.91 -9.47
N ASP A 31 -8.91 -8.98 -9.72
CA ASP A 31 -10.33 -9.07 -9.38
C ASP A 31 -10.52 -9.08 -7.85
N GLY A 32 -11.53 -8.34 -7.37
CA GLY A 32 -11.87 -8.31 -5.94
C GLY A 32 -10.74 -7.87 -5.00
N GLY A 33 -9.85 -6.97 -5.43
CA GLY A 33 -8.73 -6.52 -4.58
C GLY A 33 -7.50 -7.42 -4.61
N ALA A 34 -7.42 -8.37 -5.56
CA ALA A 34 -6.28 -9.26 -5.72
C ALA A 34 -5.11 -8.60 -6.48
N PRO A 35 -3.87 -9.11 -6.33
CA PRO A 35 -2.76 -8.74 -7.20
C PRO A 35 -3.05 -9.04 -8.68
N PRO A 36 -2.41 -8.32 -9.63
CA PRO A 36 -1.39 -7.30 -9.41
C PRO A 36 -1.95 -5.91 -9.05
N TYR A 37 -1.11 -5.12 -8.37
CA TYR A 37 -1.44 -3.75 -7.97
C TYR A 37 -0.54 -2.76 -8.69
N ARG A 38 -1.12 -1.65 -9.17
CA ARG A 38 -0.37 -0.50 -9.66
C ARG A 38 -0.10 0.40 -8.47
N VAL A 39 1.17 0.62 -8.17
CA VAL A 39 1.60 1.47 -7.06
C VAL A 39 2.40 2.65 -7.56
N ARG A 40 2.34 3.76 -6.85
CA ARG A 40 3.20 4.92 -7.06
C ARG A 40 4.22 5.01 -5.93
N ALA A 41 5.49 5.02 -6.32
CA ALA A 41 6.60 5.27 -5.41
C ALA A 41 6.66 6.76 -5.05
N ASP A 42 7.41 7.09 -3.98
CA ASP A 42 7.63 8.47 -3.55
C ASP A 42 8.30 9.34 -4.63
N ASP A 43 9.15 8.74 -5.47
CA ASP A 43 9.77 9.36 -6.64
C ASP A 43 8.75 9.72 -7.75
N GLY A 44 7.48 9.38 -7.56
CA GLY A 44 6.38 9.64 -8.49
C GLY A 44 6.23 8.59 -9.58
N HIS A 45 7.17 7.65 -9.69
CA HIS A 45 7.13 6.54 -10.64
C HIS A 45 6.10 5.49 -10.27
N GLU A 46 5.34 5.06 -11.29
CA GLU A 46 4.37 3.98 -11.15
C GLU A 46 4.97 2.62 -11.50
N HIS A 47 4.68 1.61 -10.67
CA HIS A 47 5.15 0.25 -10.85
C HIS A 47 4.01 -0.75 -10.65
N LEU A 48 4.03 -1.83 -11.43
CA LEU A 48 3.18 -2.99 -11.16
C LEU A 48 3.87 -3.88 -10.13
N VAL A 49 3.20 -4.12 -9.01
CA VAL A 49 3.70 -4.95 -7.91
C VAL A 49 2.77 -6.14 -7.72
N SER A 50 3.39 -7.32 -7.64
CA SER A 50 2.73 -8.54 -7.17
C SER A 50 3.28 -8.85 -5.78
N PRO A 51 2.55 -8.52 -4.69
CA PRO A 51 3.05 -8.72 -3.35
C PRO A 51 3.24 -10.20 -3.03
N GLY A 52 4.31 -10.47 -2.27
CA GLY A 52 4.59 -11.77 -1.69
C GLY A 52 3.96 -11.95 -0.32
N PRO A 53 4.22 -13.09 0.35
CA PRO A 53 3.68 -13.35 1.69
C PRO A 53 4.18 -12.37 2.76
N ASP A 54 5.34 -11.75 2.58
CA ASP A 54 5.92 -10.76 3.50
C ASP A 54 5.45 -9.32 3.25
N THR A 55 4.53 -9.10 2.29
CA THR A 55 4.00 -7.78 2.00
C THR A 55 2.71 -7.54 2.77
N VAL A 56 2.53 -6.32 3.29
CA VAL A 56 1.33 -5.93 4.02
C VAL A 56 0.69 -4.71 3.38
N VAL A 57 -0.65 -4.73 3.28
CA VAL A 57 -1.45 -3.59 2.82
C VAL A 57 -1.89 -2.80 4.05
N GLN A 58 -1.34 -1.60 4.19
CA GLN A 58 -1.76 -0.64 5.19
C GLN A 58 -2.94 0.15 4.65
N HIS A 59 -4.13 -0.20 5.13
CA HIS A 59 -5.30 0.62 4.87
C HIS A 59 -5.13 1.95 5.57
N THR A 60 -5.08 3.03 4.79
CA THR A 60 -5.06 4.37 5.37
C THR A 60 -6.45 4.60 5.95
N VAL A 61 -6.63 4.21 7.22
CA VAL A 61 -7.77 4.69 7.99
C VAL A 61 -7.57 6.19 8.06
N VAL A 62 -8.21 6.92 7.16
CA VAL A 62 -8.43 8.35 7.34
C VAL A 62 -9.19 8.39 8.65
N ARG A 63 -8.46 8.64 9.74
CA ARG A 63 -9.04 8.87 11.04
C ARG A 63 -9.83 10.14 10.81
N HIS A 64 -11.11 9.98 10.54
CA HIS A 64 -12.10 11.00 10.73
C HIS A 64 -11.98 11.33 12.22
N ARG A 65 -11.04 12.24 12.55
CA ARG A 65 -11.00 12.92 13.83
C ARG A 65 -12.30 13.71 13.81
N GLY A 66 -13.36 13.08 14.32
CA GLY A 66 -14.63 13.74 14.54
C GLY A 66 -14.38 15.02 15.32
N PRO A 67 -15.18 16.08 15.09
CA PRO A 67 -14.91 17.38 15.65
C PRO A 67 -14.90 17.28 17.18
N GLU A 68 -13.74 17.49 17.79
CA GLU A 68 -13.67 17.80 19.21
C GLU A 68 -14.40 19.13 19.43
N THR A 69 -15.59 19.07 20.01
CA THR A 69 -16.36 20.26 20.39
C THR A 69 -16.61 20.16 21.89
N PRO A 70 -16.06 21.08 22.71
CA PRO A 70 -16.48 21.23 24.11
C PRO A 70 -17.86 21.90 24.21
#